data_AF-A0A8G0KVG8-F1
#
_entry.id   AF-A0A8G0KVG8-F1
#
_cell.length_a   1.000
_cell.length_b   1.000
_cell.length_c   1.000
_cell.angle_alpha   90.00
_cell.angle_beta   90.00
_cell.angle_gamma   90.00
#
_symmetry.space_group_name_H-M   'P 1'
#
loop_
_entity.id
_entity.type
_entity.pdbx_description
1 polymer ?
#
loop_
_entity_poly.entity_id
_entity_poly.type
_entity_poly.pdbx_seq_one_letter_code
_entity_poly.pdbx_strand_id
1 'polypeptide(L)'
;MKTINYILDGFGFVDFKDFLKSTFGHTMDKKIILLDSLLAFVFCSVNTLFGFNIAFFTAYVVLLIFEWFTGVKASFKKGENHSSRKFGRMLLKIATYLVPIYILNQFSKNSQFPSIMGYEVDPFMWLYWVFLLGMIWQLLISLLENLNNLGYKYASILIKIINKQFYKKFELDAEQSNSFK
;
A
#
# COMPACT_ATOMS: atom_id res chain seq x y z
N MET A 1 -37.46 31.17 -2.70
CA MET A 1 -37.98 29.91 -2.12
C MET A 1 -39.49 29.73 -2.34
N LYS A 2 -40.35 30.75 -2.21
CA LYS A 2 -41.81 30.61 -2.38
C LYS A 2 -42.25 30.07 -3.75
N THR A 3 -41.62 30.51 -4.84
CA THR A 3 -41.93 30.05 -6.20
C THR A 3 -41.56 28.58 -6.44
N ILE A 4 -40.44 28.13 -5.86
CA ILE A 4 -39.98 26.73 -5.97
C ILE A 4 -40.91 25.81 -5.16
N ASN A 5 -41.27 26.20 -3.94
CA ASN A 5 -42.22 25.44 -3.13
C ASN A 5 -43.59 25.34 -3.80
N TYR A 6 -44.07 26.40 -4.46
CA TYR A 6 -45.35 26.38 -5.19
C TYR A 6 -45.35 25.40 -6.37
N ILE A 7 -44.24 25.32 -7.10
CA ILE A 7 -44.09 24.35 -8.20
C ILE A 7 -44.05 22.92 -7.64
N LEU A 8 -43.32 22.70 -6.54
CA LEU A 8 -43.17 21.39 -5.92
C LEU A 8 -44.45 20.88 -5.25
N ASP A 9 -45.27 21.78 -4.72
CA ASP A 9 -46.61 21.48 -4.21
C ASP A 9 -47.51 20.89 -5.32
N GLY A 10 -47.38 21.41 -6.55
CA GLY A 10 -48.03 20.85 -7.73
C GLY A 10 -47.61 19.40 -8.08
N PHE A 11 -46.47 18.93 -7.58
CA PHE A 11 -45.99 17.54 -7.71
C PHE A 11 -46.24 16.71 -6.43
N GLY A 12 -46.93 17.27 -5.43
CA GLY A 12 -47.25 16.59 -4.17
C GLY A 12 -46.16 16.64 -3.09
N PHE A 13 -45.17 17.53 -3.22
CA PHE A 13 -44.14 17.75 -2.19
C PHE A 13 -44.45 18.98 -1.35
N VAL A 14 -44.38 18.85 -0.03
CA VAL A 14 -44.76 19.93 0.91
C VAL A 14 -43.82 21.14 0.79
N ASP A 15 -42.53 20.88 0.59
CA ASP A 15 -41.52 21.92 0.36
C ASP A 15 -40.28 21.34 -0.35
N PHE A 16 -39.34 22.23 -0.71
CA PHE A 16 -38.06 21.83 -1.31
C PHE A 16 -37.27 20.83 -0.46
N LYS A 17 -37.42 20.87 0.87
CA LYS A 17 -36.71 19.98 1.80
C LYS A 17 -37.30 18.57 1.76
N ASP A 18 -38.62 18.46 1.65
CA ASP A 18 -39.35 17.21 1.48
C ASP A 18 -39.03 16.56 0.13
N PHE A 19 -38.97 17.34 -0.94
CA PHE A 19 -38.49 16.90 -2.25
C PHE A 19 -37.05 16.34 -2.18
N LEU A 20 -36.11 17.07 -1.56
CA LEU A 20 -34.73 16.60 -1.39
C LEU A 20 -34.64 15.35 -0.52
N LYS A 21 -35.44 15.26 0.54
CA LYS A 21 -35.47 14.09 1.41
C LYS A 21 -36.08 12.87 0.71
N SER A 22 -37.08 13.06 -0.14
CA SER A 22 -37.67 11.98 -0.94
C SER A 22 -36.71 11.50 -2.04
N THR A 23 -36.05 12.44 -2.73
CA THR A 23 -35.17 12.15 -3.88
C THR A 23 -33.78 11.63 -3.44
N PHE A 24 -33.23 12.18 -2.36
CA PHE A 24 -31.86 11.91 -1.91
C PHE A 24 -31.77 11.50 -0.44
N GLY A 25 -32.86 11.15 0.23
CA GLY A 25 -32.86 10.89 1.68
C GLY A 25 -31.89 9.81 2.14
N HIS A 26 -31.56 8.85 1.27
CA HIS A 26 -30.54 7.83 1.55
C HIS A 26 -29.12 8.31 1.23
N THR A 27 -28.91 9.02 0.12
CA THR A 27 -27.61 9.59 -0.28
C THR A 27 -27.21 10.82 0.53
N MET A 28 -28.15 11.50 1.18
CA MET A 28 -27.94 12.64 2.09
C MET A 28 -27.81 12.22 3.57
N ASP A 29 -27.75 10.92 3.87
CA ASP A 29 -27.39 10.50 5.22
C ASP A 29 -25.98 11.03 5.53
N LYS A 30 -25.90 11.88 6.57
CA LYS A 30 -24.64 12.48 7.02
C LYS A 30 -23.57 11.42 7.29
N LYS A 31 -23.95 10.21 7.71
CA LYS A 31 -23.02 9.10 7.96
C LYS A 31 -22.42 8.57 6.65
N ILE A 32 -23.22 8.44 5.61
CA ILE A 32 -22.78 7.97 4.29
C ILE A 32 -21.91 9.03 3.64
N ILE A 33 -22.32 10.31 3.67
CA ILE A 33 -21.51 11.41 3.17
C ILE A 33 -20.16 11.49 3.89
N LEU A 34 -20.17 11.36 5.23
CA LEU A 34 -18.92 11.38 6.01
C LEU A 34 -18.00 10.21 5.62
N LEU A 35 -18.55 9.00 5.51
CA LEU A 35 -17.79 7.82 5.11
C LEU A 35 -17.20 7.99 3.69
N ASP A 36 -18.01 8.41 2.72
CA ASP A 36 -17.58 8.66 1.35
C ASP A 36 -16.52 9.75 1.28
N SER A 37 -16.67 10.84 2.04
CA SER A 37 -15.70 11.93 2.10
C SER A 37 -14.36 11.44 2.67
N LEU A 38 -14.39 10.61 3.72
CA LEU A 38 -13.19 10.02 4.31
C LEU A 38 -12.50 9.06 3.34
N LEU A 39 -13.27 8.20 2.66
CA LEU A 39 -12.73 7.29 1.65
C LEU A 39 -12.12 8.05 0.47
N ALA A 40 -12.83 9.04 -0.07
CA ALA A 40 -12.33 9.90 -1.13
C ALA A 40 -11.07 10.65 -0.73
N PHE A 41 -11.02 11.18 0.50
CA PHE A 41 -9.84 11.85 1.04
C PHE A 41 -8.64 10.90 1.10
N VAL A 42 -8.83 9.66 1.59
CA VAL A 42 -7.77 8.66 1.64
C VAL A 42 -7.31 8.29 0.23
N PHE A 43 -8.23 8.04 -0.70
CA PHE A 43 -7.90 7.63 -2.08
C PHE A 43 -7.14 8.73 -2.83
N CYS A 44 -7.62 9.97 -2.72
CA CYS A 44 -6.97 11.12 -3.32
C CYS A 44 -5.58 11.35 -2.72
N SER A 45 -5.46 11.25 -1.39
CA SER A 45 -4.19 11.40 -0.68
C SER A 45 -3.18 10.34 -1.10
N VAL A 46 -3.59 9.07 -1.18
CA VAL A 46 -2.71 7.97 -1.60
C VAL A 46 -2.14 8.20 -3.01
N ASN A 47 -3.00 8.52 -3.98
CA ASN A 47 -2.57 8.77 -5.35
C ASN A 47 -1.66 10.01 -5.44
N THR A 48 -2.07 11.11 -4.78
CA THR A 48 -1.35 12.37 -4.83
C THR A 48 0.04 12.23 -4.20
N LEU A 49 0.11 11.68 -2.99
CA LEU A 49 1.33 11.60 -2.19
C LEU A 49 2.28 10.53 -2.72
N PHE A 50 1.79 9.33 -3.02
CA PHE A 50 2.66 8.18 -3.32
C PHE A 50 2.69 7.76 -4.78
N GLY A 51 1.78 8.27 -5.62
CA GLY A 51 1.81 8.05 -7.07
C GLY A 51 1.21 6.72 -7.55
N PHE A 52 0.77 5.85 -6.63
CA PHE A 52 0.11 4.59 -6.98
C PHE A 52 -1.42 4.64 -6.81
N ASN A 53 -2.10 3.81 -7.59
CA ASN A 53 -3.56 3.69 -7.53
C ASN A 53 -4.03 2.93 -6.28
N ILE A 54 -5.34 2.97 -6.04
CA ILE A 54 -5.93 2.32 -4.86
C ILE A 54 -5.77 0.81 -4.88
N ALA A 55 -5.85 0.17 -6.04
CA ALA A 55 -5.70 -1.29 -6.17
C ALA A 55 -4.29 -1.74 -5.73
N PHE A 56 -3.26 -1.02 -6.16
CA PHE A 56 -1.88 -1.24 -5.73
C PHE A 56 -1.72 -1.01 -4.23
N PHE A 57 -2.27 0.08 -3.70
CA PHE A 57 -2.22 0.36 -2.27
C PHE A 57 -2.90 -0.74 -1.44
N THR A 58 -4.05 -1.23 -1.87
CA THR A 58 -4.74 -2.36 -1.22
C THR A 58 -3.88 -3.62 -1.23
N ALA A 59 -3.30 -3.99 -2.38
CA ALA A 59 -2.40 -5.14 -2.46
C ALA A 59 -1.17 -4.99 -1.54
N TYR A 60 -0.59 -3.79 -1.48
CA TYR A 60 0.52 -3.47 -0.60
C TYR A 60 0.16 -3.59 0.90
N VAL A 61 -1.01 -3.07 1.29
CA VAL A 61 -1.53 -3.21 2.67
C VAL A 61 -1.77 -4.67 3.03
N VAL A 62 -2.35 -5.46 2.12
CA VAL A 62 -2.55 -6.90 2.31
C VAL A 62 -1.20 -7.60 2.53
N LEU A 63 -0.19 -7.30 1.72
CA LEU A 63 1.16 -7.86 1.88
C LEU A 63 1.77 -7.53 3.24
N LEU A 64 1.65 -6.28 3.70
CA LEU A 64 2.12 -5.85 5.03
C LEU A 64 1.41 -6.61 6.17
N ILE A 65 0.09 -6.77 6.08
CA ILE A 65 -0.68 -7.53 7.07
C ILE A 65 -0.22 -8.98 7.13
N PHE A 66 0.02 -9.61 5.97
CA PHE A 66 0.55 -10.98 5.94
C PHE A 66 1.96 -11.08 6.51
N GLU A 67 2.87 -10.17 6.15
CA GLU A 67 4.23 -10.13 6.70
C GLU A 67 4.20 -10.00 8.23
N TRP A 68 3.39 -9.09 8.75
CA TRP A 68 3.27 -8.87 10.17
C TRP A 68 2.64 -10.06 10.89
N PHE A 69 1.52 -10.58 10.38
CA PHE A 69 0.80 -11.70 10.99
C PHE A 69 1.65 -12.98 11.02
N THR A 70 2.32 -13.29 9.92
CA THR A 70 3.24 -14.44 9.86
C THR A 70 4.45 -14.24 10.77
N GLY A 71 4.99 -13.02 10.85
CA GLY A 71 6.09 -12.69 11.76
C GLY A 71 5.72 -12.82 13.23
N VAL A 72 4.53 -12.36 13.62
CA VAL A 72 3.99 -12.53 14.98
C VAL A 72 3.84 -14.03 15.29
N LYS A 73 3.24 -14.81 14.39
CA LYS A 73 3.11 -16.27 14.57
C LYS A 73 4.46 -16.98 14.64
N ALA A 74 5.42 -16.62 13.80
CA ALA A 74 6.75 -17.22 13.79
C ALA A 74 7.50 -16.93 15.11
N SER A 75 7.35 -15.71 15.63
CA SER A 75 7.91 -15.31 16.92
C SER A 75 7.28 -16.07 18.10
N PHE A 76 5.96 -16.29 18.08
CA PHE A 76 5.30 -17.15 19.08
C PHE A 76 5.80 -18.59 19.05
N LYS A 77 6.02 -19.16 17.85
CA LYS A 77 6.59 -20.51 17.70
C LYS A 77 8.00 -20.62 18.30
N LYS A 78 8.76 -19.53 18.33
CA LYS A 78 10.10 -19.44 18.95
C LYS A 78 10.05 -19.21 20.47
N GLY A 79 8.87 -19.14 21.08
CA GLY A 79 8.69 -18.93 22.52
C GLY A 79 8.87 -17.47 22.98
N GLU A 80 8.90 -16.51 22.05
CA GLU A 80 9.05 -15.10 22.41
C GLU A 80 7.71 -14.49 22.87
N ASN A 81 7.70 -13.85 24.04
CA ASN A 81 6.53 -13.17 24.57
C ASN A 81 6.01 -12.07 23.62
N HIS A 82 4.69 -11.85 23.64
CA HIS A 82 4.04 -10.82 22.85
C HIS A 82 4.44 -9.43 23.39
N SER A 83 5.31 -8.72 22.67
CA SER A 83 5.72 -7.36 23.03
C SER A 83 5.11 -6.35 22.08
N SER A 84 4.56 -5.25 22.60
CA SER A 84 4.09 -4.07 21.83
C SER A 84 5.14 -3.53 20.85
N ARG A 85 6.43 -3.77 21.15
CA ARG A 85 7.58 -3.45 20.29
C ARG A 85 7.49 -4.07 18.89
N LYS A 86 6.80 -5.20 18.71
CA LYS A 86 6.61 -5.87 17.40
C LYS A 86 5.76 -5.02 16.46
N PHE A 87 4.68 -4.42 16.98
CA PHE A 87 3.84 -3.49 16.23
C PHE A 87 4.58 -2.18 15.92
N GLY A 88 5.33 -1.65 16.88
CA GLY A 88 6.17 -0.46 16.66
C GLY A 88 7.22 -0.66 15.54
N ARG A 89 7.85 -1.84 15.46
CA ARG A 89 8.78 -2.18 14.36
C ARG A 89 8.08 -2.20 13.00
N MET A 90 6.84 -2.68 12.93
CA MET A 90 6.05 -2.66 11.70
C MET A 90 5.73 -1.22 11.27
N LEU A 91 5.24 -0.38 12.19
CA LEU A 91 4.96 1.03 11.90
C LEU A 91 6.22 1.77 11.44
N LEU A 92 7.36 1.51 12.08
CA LEU A 92 8.63 2.10 11.66
C LEU A 92 9.01 1.67 10.24
N LYS A 93 8.93 0.36 9.92
CA LYS A 93 9.15 -0.14 8.55
C LYS A 93 8.25 0.61 7.55
N ILE A 94 6.94 0.68 7.82
CA ILE A 94 5.98 1.37 6.96
C ILE A 94 6.38 2.83 6.75
N ALA A 95 6.66 3.58 7.82
CA ALA A 95 7.08 4.98 7.72
C ALA A 95 8.39 5.13 6.94
N THR A 96 9.39 4.29 7.22
CA THR A 96 10.68 4.27 6.52
C THR A 96 10.51 4.02 5.02
N TYR A 97 9.50 3.26 4.61
CA TYR A 97 9.23 2.95 3.21
C TYR A 97 8.40 4.04 2.52
N LEU A 98 7.39 4.58 3.20
CA LEU A 98 6.52 5.61 2.64
C LEU A 98 7.23 6.94 2.42
N VAL A 99 8.20 7.31 3.26
CA VAL A 99 8.91 8.60 3.15
C VAL A 99 9.71 8.71 1.85
N PRO A 100 10.61 7.78 1.49
CA PRO A 100 11.34 7.84 0.22
C PRO A 100 10.41 7.71 -0.99
N ILE A 101 9.36 6.88 -0.91
CA ILE A 101 8.36 6.77 -1.98
C ILE A 101 7.70 8.12 -2.24
N TYR A 102 7.27 8.82 -1.18
CA TYR A 102 6.71 10.16 -1.29
C TYR A 102 7.71 11.13 -1.93
N ILE A 103 8.95 11.18 -1.42
CA ILE A 103 9.99 12.09 -1.94
C ILE A 103 10.25 11.82 -3.43
N LEU A 104 10.45 10.56 -3.82
CA LEU A 104 10.74 10.18 -5.21
C LEU A 104 9.57 10.46 -6.14
N ASN A 105 8.33 10.23 -5.69
CA ASN A 105 7.13 10.57 -6.44
C ASN A 105 7.02 12.09 -6.64
N GLN A 106 7.30 12.90 -5.62
CA GLN A 106 7.32 14.36 -5.77
C GLN A 106 8.46 14.82 -6.69
N PHE A 107 9.63 14.19 -6.63
CA PHE A 107 10.73 14.51 -7.55
C PHE A 107 10.36 14.21 -9.00
N SER A 108 9.77 13.05 -9.29
CA SER A 108 9.35 12.72 -10.65
C SER A 108 8.24 13.65 -11.14
N LYS A 109 7.23 13.96 -10.32
CA LYS A 109 6.11 14.85 -10.73
C LYS A 109 6.49 16.31 -10.92
N ASN A 110 7.52 16.79 -10.22
CA ASN A 110 7.91 18.21 -10.21
C ASN A 110 9.25 18.48 -10.91
N SER A 111 9.87 17.48 -11.52
CA SER A 111 11.07 17.66 -12.35
C SER A 111 10.68 17.57 -13.82
N GLN A 112 11.30 18.41 -14.65
CA GLN A 112 11.13 18.38 -16.10
C GLN A 112 12.47 17.98 -16.71
N PHE A 113 12.48 16.84 -17.39
CA PHE A 113 13.65 16.37 -18.12
C PHE A 113 13.41 16.46 -19.63
N PRO A 114 14.43 16.82 -20.42
CA PRO A 114 14.30 16.88 -21.86
C PRO A 114 14.06 15.47 -22.43
N SER A 115 13.13 15.36 -23.38
CA SER A 115 12.93 14.12 -24.12
C SER A 115 14.00 13.98 -25.21
N ILE A 116 14.67 12.82 -25.25
CA ILE A 116 15.66 12.50 -26.28
C ILE A 116 15.03 11.47 -27.22
N MET A 117 14.91 11.81 -28.50
CA MET A 117 14.32 10.93 -29.53
C MET A 117 12.92 10.38 -29.18
N GLY A 118 12.09 11.17 -28.47
CA GLY A 118 10.75 10.77 -28.06
C GLY A 118 10.69 9.90 -26.79
N TYR A 119 11.84 9.58 -26.19
CA TYR A 119 11.91 8.94 -24.87
C TYR A 119 12.15 9.99 -23.80
N GLU A 120 11.24 10.07 -22.83
CA GLU A 120 11.42 10.88 -21.63
C GLU A 120 12.36 10.13 -20.68
N VAL A 121 13.62 10.57 -20.62
CA VAL A 121 14.63 10.00 -19.71
C VAL A 121 14.49 10.73 -18.37
N ASP A 122 13.44 10.40 -17.62
CA ASP A 122 13.27 10.88 -16.24
C ASP A 122 13.96 9.90 -15.27
N PRO A 123 15.18 10.20 -14.78
CA PRO A 123 15.87 9.35 -13.81
C PRO A 123 15.12 9.23 -12.48
N PHE A 124 14.30 10.21 -12.08
CA PHE A 124 13.52 10.13 -10.85
C PHE A 124 12.32 9.20 -10.99
N MET A 125 11.68 9.16 -12.17
CA MET A 125 10.65 8.16 -12.45
C MET A 125 11.24 6.75 -12.36
N TRP A 126 12.42 6.52 -12.95
CA TRP A 126 13.07 5.21 -12.87
C TRP A 126 13.47 4.86 -11.43
N LEU A 127 14.07 5.80 -10.71
CA LEU A 127 14.47 5.60 -9.32
C LEU A 127 13.24 5.31 -8.44
N TYR A 128 12.12 6.00 -8.66
CA TYR A 128 10.84 5.72 -8.00
C TYR A 128 10.40 4.27 -8.21
N TRP A 129 10.35 3.80 -9.46
CA TRP A 129 9.91 2.43 -9.77
C TRP A 129 10.88 1.36 -9.25
N VAL A 130 12.19 1.58 -9.38
CA VAL A 130 13.21 0.67 -8.85
C VAL A 130 13.11 0.58 -7.34
N PHE A 131 12.97 1.72 -6.65
CA PHE A 131 12.82 1.74 -5.20
C PHE A 131 11.52 1.03 -4.78
N LEU A 132 10.40 1.31 -5.44
CA LEU A 132 9.11 0.67 -5.17
C LEU A 132 9.17 -0.86 -5.37
N LEU A 133 9.80 -1.33 -6.44
CA LEU A 133 9.99 -2.76 -6.69
C LEU A 133 10.90 -3.41 -5.66
N GLY A 134 12.04 -2.79 -5.35
CA GLY A 134 12.96 -3.26 -4.30
C GLY A 134 12.28 -3.35 -2.94
N MET A 135 11.40 -2.39 -2.67
CA MET A 135 10.57 -2.37 -1.47
C MET A 135 9.60 -3.56 -1.39
N ILE A 136 8.80 -3.78 -2.44
CA ILE A 136 7.88 -4.94 -2.51
C ILE A 136 8.67 -6.24 -2.39
N TRP A 137 9.80 -6.32 -3.08
CA TRP A 137 10.69 -7.48 -3.05
C TRP A 137 11.19 -7.79 -1.64
N GLN A 138 11.63 -6.78 -0.90
CA GLN A 138 12.06 -6.92 0.49
C GLN A 138 10.93 -7.43 1.39
N LEU A 139 9.70 -6.93 1.23
CA LEU A 139 8.54 -7.40 1.98
C LEU A 139 8.19 -8.86 1.66
N LEU A 140 8.27 -9.25 0.39
CA LEU A 140 8.05 -10.64 -0.04
C LEU A 140 9.09 -11.59 0.57
N ILE A 141 10.38 -11.21 0.57
CA ILE A 141 11.42 -12.00 1.23
C ILE A 141 11.13 -12.15 2.73
N SER A 142 10.82 -11.04 3.42
CA SER A 142 10.49 -11.05 4.85
C SER A 142 9.30 -11.97 5.14
N LEU A 143 8.27 -11.95 4.29
CA LEU A 143 7.13 -12.86 4.39
C LEU A 143 7.55 -14.32 4.20
N LEU A 144 8.35 -14.64 3.18
CA LEU A 144 8.84 -15.99 2.93
C LEU A 144 9.69 -16.51 4.10
N GLU A 145 10.56 -15.69 4.68
CA GLU A 145 11.35 -16.05 5.86
C GLU A 145 10.47 -16.40 7.07
N ASN A 146 9.43 -15.59 7.31
CA ASN A 146 8.46 -15.85 8.36
C ASN A 146 7.71 -17.18 8.12
N LEU A 147 7.30 -17.45 6.88
CA LEU A 147 6.66 -18.71 6.51
C LEU A 147 7.61 -19.92 6.64
N ASN A 148 8.88 -19.76 6.28
CA ASN A 148 9.89 -20.80 6.46
C ASN A 148 10.06 -21.13 7.95
N ASN A 149 10.13 -20.12 8.83
CA ASN A 149 10.18 -20.31 10.28
C ASN A 149 8.93 -21.05 10.81
N LEU A 150 7.76 -20.83 10.19
CA LEU A 150 6.53 -21.55 10.52
C LEU A 150 6.53 -23.02 10.05
N GLY A 151 7.45 -23.43 9.18
CA GLY A 151 7.61 -24.80 8.71
C GLY A 151 7.05 -25.06 7.31
N TYR A 152 6.69 -24.02 6.57
CA TYR A 152 6.19 -24.16 5.20
C TYR A 152 7.34 -24.49 4.23
N LYS A 153 7.38 -25.74 3.75
CA LYS A 153 8.45 -26.24 2.85
C LYS A 153 8.60 -25.43 1.55
N TYR A 154 7.50 -24.93 0.98
CA TYR A 154 7.54 -24.13 -0.24
C TYR A 154 8.34 -22.83 -0.06
N ALA A 155 8.29 -22.21 1.12
CA ALA A 155 9.01 -20.98 1.40
C ALA A 155 10.53 -21.23 1.37
N SER A 156 10.98 -22.37 1.94
CA SER A 156 12.38 -22.77 1.89
C SER A 156 12.89 -23.01 0.45
N ILE A 157 12.04 -23.53 -0.44
CA ILE A 157 12.37 -23.78 -1.84
C ILE A 157 12.47 -22.45 -2.59
N LEU A 158 11.50 -21.55 -2.41
CA LEU A 158 11.50 -20.24 -3.04
C LEU A 158 12.70 -19.40 -2.60
N ILE A 159 13.02 -19.37 -1.31
CA ILE A 159 14.21 -18.67 -0.80
C ILE A 159 15.49 -19.25 -1.42
N LYS A 160 15.61 -20.58 -1.53
CA LYS A 160 16.76 -21.22 -2.19
C LYS A 160 16.87 -20.86 -3.66
N ILE A 161 15.76 -20.77 -4.40
CA ILE A 161 15.76 -20.35 -5.80
C ILE A 161 16.21 -18.90 -5.91
N ILE A 162 15.66 -18.01 -5.08
CA ILE A 162 16.03 -16.59 -5.04
C ILE A 162 17.53 -16.44 -4.75
N ASN A 163 18.00 -17.08 -3.69
CA ASN A 163 19.42 -17.03 -3.30
C ASN A 163 20.31 -17.60 -4.40
N LYS A 164 19.97 -18.74 -5.00
CA LYS A 164 20.76 -19.35 -6.08
C LYS A 164 20.87 -18.42 -7.30
N GLN A 165 19.80 -17.71 -7.66
CA GLN A 165 19.86 -16.74 -8.75
C GLN A 165 20.68 -15.50 -8.37
N PHE A 166 20.62 -15.05 -7.12
CA PHE A 166 21.45 -13.95 -6.62
C PHE A 166 22.94 -14.32 -6.59
N TYR A 167 23.32 -15.43 -5.94
CA TYR A 167 24.71 -15.91 -5.86
C TYR A 167 25.31 -16.21 -7.24
N LYS A 168 24.53 -16.80 -8.16
CA LYS A 168 24.98 -17.05 -9.53
C LYS A 168 25.22 -15.76 -10.32
N LYS A 169 24.49 -14.68 -10.02
CA LYS A 169 24.58 -13.41 -10.75
C LYS A 169 25.66 -12.47 -10.20
N PHE A 170 26.13 -12.71 -8.96
CA PHE A 170 27.15 -11.92 -8.29
C PHE A 170 28.47 -12.66 -8.04
N GLU A 171 28.63 -13.90 -8.54
CA GLU A 171 29.85 -14.73 -8.37
C GLU A 171 30.38 -14.74 -6.92
N LEU A 172 29.47 -14.66 -5.94
CA LEU A 172 29.85 -14.73 -4.53
C LEU A 172 30.03 -16.20 -4.19
N ASP A 173 31.29 -16.61 -3.99
CA ASP A 173 31.69 -17.99 -3.71
C ASP A 173 30.86 -18.60 -2.60
N ALA A 174 30.37 -19.81 -2.87
CA ALA A 174 29.42 -20.57 -2.05
C ALA A 174 29.98 -21.02 -0.68
N GLU A 175 31.13 -20.53 -0.23
CA GLU A 175 31.80 -20.99 0.99
C GLU A 175 31.15 -20.49 2.30
N GLN A 176 30.29 -19.46 2.26
CA GLN A 176 29.58 -18.99 3.45
C GLN A 176 28.32 -19.81 3.81
N SER A 177 27.91 -20.79 2.99
CA SER A 177 26.69 -21.57 3.27
C SER A 177 26.85 -22.64 4.37
N ASN A 178 28.05 -22.85 4.90
CA ASN A 178 28.35 -23.93 5.86
C ASN A 178 28.63 -23.46 7.31
N SER A 179 28.54 -22.17 7.64
CA SER A 179 28.85 -21.68 9.00
C SER A 179 27.67 -21.56 9.96
N PHE A 180 26.47 -21.98 9.57
CA PHE A 180 25.32 -22.06 10.48
C PHE A 180 24.99 -23.54 10.74
N LYS A 181 25.83 -24.17 11.57
CA LYS A 181 25.46 -25.35 12.35
C LYS A 181 25.09 -24.92 13.75
#